data_AF-A0A1L8CT03-F1
#
_entry.id   AF-A0A1L8CT03-F1
#
_cell.length_a   1.000
_cell.length_b   1.000
_cell.length_c   1.000
_cell.angle_alpha   90.00
_cell.angle_beta   90.00
_cell.angle_gamma   90.00
#
_symmetry.space_group_name_H-M   'P 1'
#
loop_
_entity.id
_entity.type
_entity.pdbx_description
1 polymer ?
#
loop_
_entity_poly.entity_id
_entity_poly.type
_entity_poly.pdbx_seq_one_letter_code
_entity_poly.pdbx_strand_id
1 'polypeptide(L)'
;MRWTKEALEYMNNVPFFVREKAKKKVEEWARQKGVEEITMNEVMEARGKMTARDVRDSKPQKPKIAVVRCDIVSEVCPGIGCFNSFNKREQQFARYGPEAEMIGFFTCGGCSGRRVSRLIEKLLPYELTHVHLSSCMLLEGDYPKCPFKEQIKKTILAKGVEVIEGTHH
;
A
#
# COMPACT_ATOMS: atom_id res chain seq x y z
N MET A 1 6.32 -17.12 -18.30
CA MET A 1 6.28 -18.52 -17.83
C MET A 1 4.89 -18.82 -17.33
N ARG A 2 4.39 -20.05 -17.45
CA ARG A 2 3.05 -20.39 -16.97
C ARG A 2 3.10 -20.56 -15.45
N TRP A 3 2.06 -20.13 -14.75
CA TRP A 3 1.95 -20.29 -13.30
C TRP A 3 0.68 -21.08 -13.01
N THR A 4 0.74 -22.03 -12.08
CA THR A 4 -0.47 -22.69 -11.60
C THR A 4 -1.33 -21.72 -10.77
N LYS A 5 -2.62 -22.03 -10.65
CA LYS A 5 -3.55 -21.20 -9.85
C LYS A 5 -3.10 -21.13 -8.38
N GLU A 6 -2.70 -22.26 -7.80
CA GLU A 6 -2.26 -22.28 -6.40
C GLU A 6 -0.99 -21.43 -6.18
N ALA A 7 -0.04 -21.48 -7.12
CA ALA A 7 1.18 -20.69 -7.05
C ALA A 7 0.88 -19.18 -7.15
N LEU A 8 -0.07 -18.77 -8.01
CA LEU A 8 -0.51 -17.37 -8.12
C LEU A 8 -1.21 -16.89 -6.85
N GLU A 9 -2.07 -17.71 -6.24
CA GLU A 9 -2.74 -17.38 -4.98
C GLU A 9 -1.75 -17.19 -3.85
N TYR A 10 -0.74 -18.06 -3.75
CA TYR A 10 0.35 -17.88 -2.78
C TYR A 10 1.08 -16.55 -3.01
N MET A 11 1.41 -16.21 -4.26
CA MET A 11 2.06 -14.93 -4.58
C MET A 11 1.18 -13.72 -4.27
N ASN A 12 -0.15 -13.86 -4.29
CA ASN A 12 -1.05 -12.78 -3.88
C ASN A 12 -1.05 -12.56 -2.36
N ASN A 13 -0.72 -13.59 -1.57
CA ASN A 13 -0.53 -13.47 -0.12
C ASN A 13 0.85 -12.91 0.24
N VAL A 14 1.81 -12.94 -0.67
CA VAL A 14 3.07 -12.22 -0.51
C VAL A 14 2.78 -10.72 -0.49
N PRO A 15 3.29 -9.96 0.50
CA PRO A 15 3.05 -8.52 0.60
C PRO A 15 3.42 -7.82 -0.70
N PHE A 16 2.54 -6.92 -1.17
CA PHE A 16 2.63 -6.36 -2.53
C PHE A 16 4.00 -5.74 -2.83
N PHE A 17 4.62 -5.10 -1.82
CA PHE A 17 5.90 -4.40 -1.94
C PHE A 17 7.11 -5.34 -2.15
N VAL A 18 6.99 -6.62 -1.81
CA VAL A 18 7.99 -7.65 -2.15
C VAL A 18 7.52 -8.58 -3.26
N ARG A 19 6.24 -8.52 -3.64
CA ARG A 19 5.61 -9.47 -4.58
C ARG A 19 6.28 -9.48 -5.94
N GLU A 20 6.59 -8.31 -6.52
CA GLU A 20 7.24 -8.23 -7.83
C GLU A 20 8.65 -8.82 -7.79
N LYS A 21 9.45 -8.46 -6.78
CA LYS A 21 10.82 -8.96 -6.59
C LYS A 21 10.83 -10.47 -6.32
N ALA A 22 9.90 -10.96 -5.50
CA ALA A 22 9.71 -12.38 -5.23
C ALA A 22 9.31 -13.13 -6.52
N LYS A 23 8.36 -12.61 -7.29
CA LYS A 23 7.93 -13.21 -8.56
C LYS A 23 9.08 -13.33 -9.54
N LYS A 24 9.85 -12.25 -9.72
CA LYS A 24 11.02 -12.23 -10.60
C LYS A 24 12.06 -13.30 -10.21
N LYS A 25 12.33 -13.47 -8.92
CA LYS A 25 13.25 -14.51 -8.43
C LYS A 25 12.75 -15.92 -8.66
N VAL A 26 11.45 -16.17 -8.44
CA VAL A 26 10.86 -17.47 -8.75
C VAL A 26 10.95 -17.76 -10.24
N GLU A 27 10.72 -16.76 -11.09
CA GLU A 27 10.88 -16.92 -12.54
C GLU A 27 12.34 -17.14 -12.96
N GLU A 28 13.30 -16.46 -12.35
CA GLU A 28 14.73 -16.71 -12.58
C GLU A 28 15.13 -18.12 -12.16
N TRP A 29 14.64 -18.59 -11.00
CA TRP A 29 14.84 -19.95 -10.51
C TRP A 29 14.29 -21.01 -11.47
N ALA A 30 13.04 -20.85 -11.90
CA ALA A 30 12.41 -21.79 -12.82
C ALA A 30 13.10 -21.81 -14.20
N ARG A 31 13.60 -20.65 -14.70
CA ARG A 31 14.40 -20.61 -15.93
C ARG A 31 15.71 -21.38 -15.79
N GLN A 32 16.40 -21.23 -14.65
CA GLN A 32 17.64 -21.97 -14.38
C GLN A 32 17.43 -23.49 -14.35
N LYS A 33 16.27 -23.93 -13.87
CA LYS A 33 15.88 -25.35 -13.85
C LYS A 33 15.24 -25.85 -15.15
N GLY A 34 15.01 -24.98 -16.14
CA GLY A 34 14.36 -25.33 -17.39
C GLY A 34 12.88 -25.71 -17.24
N VAL A 35 12.20 -25.21 -16.21
CA VAL A 35 10.79 -25.52 -15.96
C VAL A 35 9.91 -24.53 -16.73
N GLU A 36 8.96 -25.05 -17.53
CA GLU A 36 8.05 -24.21 -18.33
C GLU A 36 6.85 -23.68 -17.53
N GLU A 37 6.47 -24.41 -16.48
CA GLU A 37 5.36 -24.10 -15.58
C GLU A 37 5.83 -24.02 -14.12
N ILE A 38 5.49 -22.91 -13.46
CA ILE A 38 5.80 -22.66 -12.06
C ILE A 38 4.63 -23.18 -11.22
N THR A 39 4.87 -24.25 -10.46
CA THR A 39 3.94 -24.78 -9.46
C THR A 39 4.31 -24.28 -8.06
N MET A 40 3.52 -24.67 -7.07
CA MET A 40 3.81 -24.35 -5.67
C MET A 40 5.17 -24.90 -5.20
N ASN A 41 5.61 -26.04 -5.76
CA ASN A 41 6.91 -26.62 -5.41
C ASN A 41 8.08 -25.73 -5.86
N GLU A 42 8.05 -25.19 -7.07
CA GLU A 42 9.10 -24.30 -7.57
C GLU A 42 9.15 -22.99 -6.77
N VAL A 43 7.99 -22.48 -6.35
CA VAL A 43 7.90 -21.30 -5.47
C VAL A 43 8.60 -21.57 -4.14
N MET A 44 8.34 -22.74 -3.53
CA MET A 44 8.92 -23.11 -2.24
C MET A 44 10.41 -23.42 -2.34
N GLU A 45 10.86 -24.07 -3.41
CA GLU A 45 12.28 -24.29 -3.69
C GLU A 45 13.04 -22.97 -3.88
N ALA A 46 12.48 -22.05 -4.67
CA ALA A 46 13.06 -20.73 -4.90
C ALA A 46 13.21 -19.95 -3.58
N ARG A 47 12.22 -20.06 -2.69
CA ARG A 47 12.26 -19.46 -1.35
C ARG A 47 13.36 -20.08 -0.48
N GLY A 48 13.52 -21.41 -0.50
CA GLY A 48 14.55 -22.12 0.26
C GLY A 48 15.97 -21.75 -0.13
N LYS A 49 16.18 -21.25 -1.35
CA LYS A 49 17.50 -20.82 -1.87
C LYS A 49 17.77 -19.32 -1.76
N MET A 50 16.88 -18.55 -1.13
CA MET A 50 17.12 -17.13 -0.89
C MET A 50 18.29 -16.96 0.08
N THR A 51 19.33 -16.23 -0.35
CA THR A 51 20.52 -15.99 0.45
C THR A 51 20.24 -15.04 1.62
N ALA A 52 21.11 -15.01 2.63
CA ALA A 52 21.02 -14.00 3.71
C ALA A 52 21.11 -12.54 3.22
N ARG A 53 21.58 -12.32 1.98
CA ARG A 53 21.53 -11.02 1.31
C ARG A 53 20.14 -10.75 0.73
N ASP A 54 19.53 -11.76 0.13
CA ASP A 54 18.15 -11.72 -0.39
C ASP A 54 17.10 -11.50 0.70
N VAL A 55 17.33 -12.07 1.89
CA VAL A 55 16.50 -11.87 3.09
C VAL A 55 16.69 -10.47 3.68
N ARG A 56 17.89 -9.90 3.58
CA ARG A 56 18.16 -8.49 3.98
C ARG A 56 17.48 -7.49 3.05
N ASP A 57 17.48 -7.81 1.76
CA ASP A 57 16.82 -7.06 0.68
C ASP A 57 15.29 -7.23 0.64
N SER A 58 14.76 -8.12 1.47
CA SER A 58 13.33 -8.35 1.72
C SER A 58 12.91 -7.91 3.13
N LYS A 59 13.77 -7.19 3.86
CA LYS A 59 13.36 -6.55 5.13
C LYS A 59 12.12 -5.67 4.86
N PRO A 60 11.18 -5.61 5.82
CA PRO A 60 10.04 -4.71 5.69
C PRO A 60 10.58 -3.31 5.42
N GLN A 61 10.21 -2.74 4.27
CA GLN A 61 10.52 -1.35 4.02
C GLN A 61 9.85 -0.53 5.13
N LYS A 62 10.60 0.42 5.70
CA LYS A 62 10.06 1.34 6.71
C LYS A 62 8.74 1.90 6.18
N PRO A 63 7.61 1.80 6.92
CA PRO A 63 6.33 2.21 6.37
C PRO A 63 6.37 3.69 5.96
N LYS A 64 6.36 3.95 4.65
CA LYS A 64 6.18 5.27 4.07
C LYS A 64 4.71 5.48 3.80
N ILE A 65 4.10 6.39 4.55
CA ILE A 65 2.66 6.57 4.62
C ILE A 65 2.28 7.91 4.00
N ALA A 66 1.21 7.93 3.22
CA ALA A 66 0.54 9.16 2.83
C ALA A 66 -0.91 9.20 3.32
N VAL A 67 -1.46 10.39 3.50
CA VAL A 67 -2.87 10.59 3.85
C VAL A 67 -3.54 11.43 2.77
N VAL A 68 -4.66 10.91 2.24
CA VAL A 68 -5.59 11.65 1.39
C VAL A 68 -6.73 12.17 2.26
N ARG A 69 -7.01 13.48 2.23
CA ARG A 69 -8.11 14.11 2.96
C ARG A 69 -9.15 14.75 2.04
N CYS A 70 -10.37 14.96 2.55
CA CYS A 70 -11.40 15.70 1.82
C CYS A 70 -10.94 17.14 1.56
N ASP A 71 -11.09 17.61 0.32
CA ASP A 71 -10.70 18.96 -0.10
C ASP A 71 -11.51 20.05 0.61
N ILE A 72 -12.83 19.85 0.75
CA ILE A 72 -13.73 20.80 1.42
C ILE A 72 -13.41 20.88 2.92
N VAL A 73 -13.31 19.75 3.61
CA VAL A 73 -12.98 19.73 5.05
C VAL A 73 -11.58 20.30 5.30
N SER A 74 -10.68 20.23 4.32
CA SER A 74 -9.32 20.77 4.42
C SER A 74 -9.26 22.28 4.66
N GLU A 75 -10.29 23.01 4.26
CA GLU A 75 -10.40 24.47 4.42
C GLU A 75 -10.58 24.89 5.88
N VAL A 76 -11.18 24.01 6.69
CA VAL A 76 -11.48 24.26 8.11
C VAL A 76 -10.77 23.32 9.07
N CYS A 77 -10.09 22.28 8.56
CA CYS A 77 -9.37 21.32 9.36
C CYS A 77 -7.91 21.26 8.91
N PRO A 78 -6.93 21.67 9.74
CA PRO A 78 -5.50 21.55 9.42
C PRO A 78 -4.96 20.12 9.58
N GLY A 79 -5.77 19.16 10.05
CA GLY A 79 -5.38 17.75 10.15
C GLY A 79 -4.82 17.33 11.51
N ILE A 80 -4.98 18.14 12.57
CA ILE A 80 -4.42 17.87 13.91
C ILE A 80 -4.78 16.47 14.43
N GLY A 81 -6.03 16.03 14.27
CA GLY A 81 -6.43 14.68 14.66
C GLY A 81 -5.67 13.57 13.92
N CYS A 82 -5.47 13.74 12.61
CA CYS A 82 -4.70 12.80 11.80
C CYS A 82 -3.23 12.74 12.24
N PHE A 83 -2.60 13.90 12.44
CA PHE A 83 -1.21 13.98 12.89
C PHE A 83 -1.02 13.47 14.32
N ASN A 84 -1.93 13.79 15.24
CA ASN A 84 -1.86 13.30 16.62
C ASN A 84 -1.96 11.78 16.67
N SER A 85 -2.92 11.19 15.95
CA SER A 85 -3.08 9.74 15.87
C SER A 85 -1.85 9.07 15.22
N PHE A 86 -1.23 9.69 14.21
CA PHE A 86 0.04 9.21 13.68
C PHE A 86 1.16 9.32 14.72
N ASN A 87 1.41 10.49 15.29
CA ASN A 87 2.51 10.77 16.21
C ASN A 87 2.45 9.90 17.47
N LYS A 88 1.25 9.64 17.99
CA LYS A 88 1.03 8.79 19.16
C LYS A 88 0.90 7.30 18.82
N ARG A 89 0.84 6.95 17.53
CA ARG A 89 0.58 5.58 17.04
C ARG A 89 -0.73 5.00 17.62
N GLU A 90 -1.80 5.76 17.47
CA GLU A 90 -3.15 5.39 17.94
C GLU A 90 -4.08 5.12 16.76
N GLN A 91 -5.23 4.48 17.02
CA GLN A 91 -6.28 4.22 16.03
C GLN A 91 -5.74 3.48 14.80
N GLN A 92 -6.02 3.96 13.58
CA GLN A 92 -5.59 3.30 12.35
C GLN A 92 -4.06 3.28 12.18
N PHE A 93 -3.32 4.09 12.96
CA PHE A 93 -1.86 4.10 12.94
C PHE A 93 -1.21 3.20 14.02
N ALA A 94 -1.98 2.56 14.91
CA ALA A 94 -1.46 1.64 15.94
C ALA A 94 -0.77 0.40 15.35
N ARG A 95 -1.05 0.10 14.08
CA ARG A 95 -0.43 -0.99 13.32
C ARG A 95 1.03 -0.73 12.91
N TYR A 96 1.53 0.49 13.07
CA TYR A 96 2.86 0.87 12.59
C TYR A 96 3.87 1.03 13.73
N GLY A 97 5.11 0.60 13.47
CA GLY A 97 6.22 0.80 14.37
C GLY A 97 6.73 2.25 14.42
N PRO A 98 7.70 2.55 15.31
CA PRO A 98 8.32 3.87 15.43
C PRO A 98 9.04 4.33 14.14
N GLU A 99 9.49 3.40 13.30
CA GLU A 99 10.18 3.66 12.03
C GLU A 99 9.27 4.15 10.89
N ALA A 100 7.96 4.15 11.09
CA ALA A 100 7.00 4.64 10.10
C ALA A 100 7.10 6.16 9.91
N GLU A 101 7.02 6.61 8.66
CA GLU A 101 7.19 7.99 8.25
C GLU A 101 6.01 8.45 7.41
N MET A 102 5.42 9.59 7.75
CA MET A 102 4.43 10.24 6.91
C MET A 102 5.16 11.07 5.85
N ILE A 103 5.13 10.62 4.60
CA ILE A 103 5.78 11.28 3.46
C ILE A 103 4.81 12.13 2.62
N GLY A 104 3.51 12.11 2.94
CA GLY A 104 2.52 12.89 2.22
C GLY A 104 1.26 13.14 3.04
N PHE A 105 0.76 14.36 2.99
CA PHE A 105 -0.52 14.75 3.58
C PHE A 105 -1.20 15.75 2.64
N PHE A 106 -2.19 15.30 1.87
CA PHE A 106 -2.74 16.08 0.76
C PHE A 106 -4.24 15.84 0.56
N THR A 107 -4.89 16.75 -0.16
CA THR A 107 -6.33 16.66 -0.42
C THR A 107 -6.63 15.79 -1.64
N CYS A 108 -7.85 15.26 -1.75
CA CYS A 108 -8.29 14.58 -2.97
C CYS A 108 -8.31 15.50 -4.22
N GLY A 109 -8.20 16.82 -4.03
CA GLY A 109 -8.19 17.83 -5.08
C GLY A 109 -9.56 18.15 -5.65
N GLY A 110 -10.60 18.02 -4.81
CA GLY A 110 -12.00 18.23 -5.14
C GLY A 110 -12.69 16.96 -5.66
N CYS A 111 -14.02 16.94 -5.65
CA CYS A 111 -14.81 15.82 -6.16
C CYS A 111 -14.68 15.75 -7.70
N SER A 112 -14.32 14.62 -8.32
CA SER A 112 -14.34 13.22 -7.85
C SER A 112 -13.01 12.62 -7.37
N GLY A 113 -12.02 13.43 -6.98
CA GLY A 113 -10.72 12.96 -6.53
C GLY A 113 -9.68 12.79 -7.65
N ARG A 114 -9.89 13.45 -8.80
CA ARG A 114 -9.08 13.29 -10.02
C ARG A 114 -7.58 13.55 -9.81
N ARG A 115 -7.19 14.33 -8.79
CA ARG A 115 -5.77 14.64 -8.53
C ARG A 115 -5.03 13.51 -7.81
N VAL A 116 -5.75 12.58 -7.16
CA VAL A 116 -5.14 11.53 -6.34
C VAL A 116 -4.14 10.68 -7.14
N SER A 117 -4.50 10.21 -8.34
CA SER A 117 -3.60 9.37 -9.17
C SER A 117 -2.23 10.02 -9.39
N ARG A 118 -2.21 11.30 -9.76
CA ARG A 118 -0.97 12.03 -10.06
C ARG A 118 -0.13 12.27 -8.81
N LEU A 119 -0.78 12.50 -7.67
CA LEU A 119 -0.08 12.69 -6.39
C LEU A 119 0.52 11.38 -5.88
N ILE A 120 -0.19 10.27 -6.03
CA ILE A 120 0.35 8.94 -5.74
C ILE A 120 1.55 8.64 -6.64
N GLU A 121 1.46 8.88 -7.95
CA GLU A 121 2.59 8.68 -8.88
C GLU A 121 3.85 9.45 -8.48
N LYS A 122 3.71 10.66 -7.93
CA LYS A 122 4.84 11.44 -7.42
C LYS A 122 5.43 10.90 -6.13
N LEU A 123 4.67 10.14 -5.34
CA LEU A 123 5.11 9.55 -4.08
C LEU A 123 5.72 8.16 -4.25
N LEU A 124 5.40 7.43 -5.34
CA LEU A 124 5.98 6.10 -5.62
C LEU A 124 7.52 6.08 -5.63
N PRO A 125 8.24 7.06 -6.23
CA PRO A 125 9.70 7.11 -6.16
C PRO A 125 10.26 7.28 -4.74
N TYR A 126 9.44 7.70 -3.78
CA TYR A 126 9.79 7.86 -2.37
C TYR A 126 9.37 6.66 -1.53
N GLU A 127 9.27 5.49 -2.17
CA GLU A 127 8.99 4.21 -1.51
C GLU A 127 7.63 4.16 -0.81
N LEU A 128 6.61 4.87 -1.33
CA LEU A 128 5.26 4.88 -0.77
C LEU A 128 4.71 3.45 -0.60
N THR A 129 4.33 3.12 0.63
CA THR A 129 3.82 1.79 1.00
C THR A 129 2.34 1.79 1.32
N HIS A 130 1.84 2.83 2.01
CA HIS A 130 0.47 2.86 2.50
C HIS A 130 -0.16 4.22 2.25
N VAL A 131 -1.45 4.23 1.92
CA VAL A 131 -2.26 5.44 1.82
C VAL A 131 -3.46 5.32 2.73
N HIS A 132 -3.60 6.26 3.65
CA HIS A 132 -4.80 6.40 4.46
C HIS A 132 -5.80 7.33 3.77
N LEU A 133 -7.05 6.89 3.66
CA LEU A 133 -8.17 7.79 3.41
C LEU A 133 -8.60 8.38 4.76
N SER A 134 -8.43 9.69 4.93
CA SER A 134 -8.67 10.38 6.19
C SER A 134 -10.08 10.14 6.74
N SER A 135 -10.23 10.18 8.06
CA SER A 135 -11.52 10.01 8.75
C SER A 135 -12.59 10.98 8.24
N CYS A 136 -12.21 12.18 7.79
CA CYS A 136 -13.14 13.15 7.19
C CYS A 136 -13.84 12.66 5.92
N MET A 137 -13.26 11.69 5.19
CA MET A 137 -13.88 11.08 4.01
C MET A 137 -14.86 9.97 4.36
N LEU A 138 -14.85 9.53 5.63
CA LEU A 138 -15.62 8.41 6.16
C LEU A 138 -16.74 8.85 7.10
N LEU A 139 -16.87 10.16 7.36
CA LEU A 139 -17.89 10.68 8.28
C LEU A 139 -19.29 10.26 7.84
N GLU A 140 -20.12 9.99 8.84
CA GLU A 140 -21.53 9.66 8.72
C GLU A 140 -22.30 10.62 9.65
N GLY A 141 -23.47 11.11 9.20
CA GLY A 141 -24.26 12.13 9.93
C GLY A 141 -24.37 13.45 9.19
N ASP A 142 -24.21 14.57 9.91
CA ASP A 142 -24.41 15.95 9.39
C ASP A 142 -23.44 16.34 8.26
N TYR A 143 -22.35 15.59 8.11
CA TYR A 143 -21.46 15.71 6.96
C TYR A 143 -21.56 14.44 6.11
N PRO A 144 -21.95 14.55 4.83
CA PRO A 144 -22.14 13.38 3.99
C PRO A 144 -20.80 12.68 3.73
N LYS A 145 -20.85 11.35 3.76
CA LYS A 145 -19.74 10.49 3.35
C LYS A 145 -19.28 10.86 1.94
N CYS A 146 -17.97 10.78 1.70
CA CYS A 146 -17.45 11.07 0.37
C CYS A 146 -18.05 10.09 -0.67
N PRO A 147 -18.80 10.57 -1.68
CA PRO A 147 -19.43 9.70 -2.66
C PRO A 147 -18.41 9.03 -3.60
N PHE A 148 -17.19 9.58 -3.67
CA PHE A 148 -16.11 9.09 -4.53
C PHE A 148 -15.06 8.27 -3.78
N LYS A 149 -15.28 7.94 -2.49
CA LYS A 149 -14.33 7.18 -1.68
C LYS A 149 -13.88 5.89 -2.36
N GLU A 150 -14.84 5.08 -2.85
CA GLU A 150 -14.53 3.81 -3.51
C GLU A 150 -13.76 3.99 -4.83
N GLN A 151 -14.08 5.04 -5.59
CA GLN A 151 -13.34 5.36 -6.81
C GLN A 151 -11.89 5.77 -6.51
N ILE A 152 -11.70 6.61 -5.49
CA ILE A 152 -10.38 7.03 -5.02
C ILE A 152 -9.57 5.82 -4.54
N LYS A 153 -10.17 4.96 -3.72
CA LYS A 153 -9.57 3.71 -3.25
C LYS A 153 -9.12 2.82 -4.41
N LYS A 154 -10.00 2.57 -5.39
CA LYS A 154 -9.66 1.80 -6.60
C LYS A 154 -8.50 2.42 -7.38
N THR A 155 -8.46 3.75 -7.49
CA THR A 155 -7.38 4.48 -8.18
C THR A 155 -6.03 4.23 -7.51
N ILE A 156 -5.98 4.26 -6.18
CA ILE A 156 -4.74 4.04 -5.41
C ILE A 156 -4.32 2.56 -5.48
N LEU A 157 -5.26 1.64 -5.30
CA LEU A 157 -5.01 0.19 -5.40
C LEU A 157 -4.46 -0.21 -6.78
N ALA A 158 -4.94 0.42 -7.85
CA ALA A 158 -4.44 0.20 -9.20
C ALA A 158 -2.97 0.63 -9.40
N LYS A 159 -2.42 1.44 -8.49
CA LYS A 159 -0.99 1.81 -8.45
C LYS A 159 -0.15 0.86 -7.59
N GLY A 160 -0.76 -0.22 -7.07
CA GLY A 160 -0.09 -1.20 -6.24
C GLY A 160 0.25 -0.66 -4.85
N VAL A 161 -0.51 0.28 -4.29
CA VAL A 161 -0.30 0.82 -2.95
C VAL A 161 -1.41 0.34 -2.01
N GLU A 162 -1.07 -0.08 -0.80
CA GLU A 162 -2.07 -0.50 0.20
C GLU A 162 -2.91 0.69 0.65
N VAL A 163 -4.24 0.51 0.74
CA VAL A 163 -5.16 1.56 1.19
C VAL A 163 -5.77 1.19 2.53
N ILE A 164 -5.69 2.10 3.49
CA ILE A 164 -6.31 2.01 4.81
C ILE A 164 -7.43 3.03 4.88
N GLU A 165 -8.58 2.62 5.38
CA GLU A 165 -9.68 3.54 5.64
C GLU A 165 -9.58 4.07 7.06
N GLY A 166 -9.44 5.38 7.18
CA GLY A 166 -9.47 6.10 8.45
C GLY A 166 -8.09 6.57 8.90
N THR A 167 -8.13 7.42 9.90
CA THR A 167 -6.93 7.95 10.58
C THR A 167 -7.12 7.88 12.08
N HIS A 168 -7.97 8.74 12.64
CA HIS A 168 -8.13 8.95 14.08
C HIS A 168 -9.53 8.60 14.61
N HIS A 169 -10.37 7.98 13.78
CA HIS A 169 -11.69 7.45 14.14
C HIS A 169 -11.74 5.98 13.73
#